data_AF-A0AAV6SGA7-F1
#
_entry.id   AF-A0AAV6SGA7-F1
#
_cell.length_a   1.000
_cell.length_b   1.000
_cell.length_c   1.000
_cell.angle_alpha   90.00
_cell.angle_beta   90.00
_cell.angle_gamma   90.00
#
_symmetry.space_group_name_H-M   'P 1'
#
loop_
_entity.id
_entity.type
_entity.pdbx_description
1 polymer ?
#
loop_
_entity_poly.entity_id
_entity_poly.type
_entity_poly.pdbx_seq_one_letter_code
_entity_poly.pdbx_strand_id
1 'polypeptide(L)'
;MGVFSSLSSVVQSTGKTVISGGLDALEFIGKKTMDVIAEGDPGFKKTKGLMSRNNTLSQVLREAKEQEELQAAEEDESPDSQKKVVAHYGMLFDEFQGLSHLEALEILSRESESKVKSVLTTLSGDELRQLRGELDDIKDSFSLVEFDDEDVDEQKDEDGSEFEKELVTALEGLSVSTTVDKLSKACKNTCSQISHMTQTEREGGESEKKTPAVEEIHAAAIRSLAELTARSIELFHKLAEKILLSGDATDASVLSQLTVVLCKELSLLSKKFTSCLTTVGSNEKGDVLNPLITGVFLEASNSASYIQDAFQLLMPVLEISHIQRRTDSTEQ
;
A
#
# COMPACT_ATOMS: atom_id res chain seq x y z
N MET A 1 -41.85 -49.61 1.51
CA MET A 1 -40.74 -48.64 1.56
C MET A 1 -41.34 -47.24 1.54
N GLY A 2 -41.36 -46.49 2.65
CA GLY A 2 -42.00 -45.16 2.63
C GLY A 2 -42.28 -44.50 3.97
N VAL A 3 -41.31 -44.46 4.89
CA VAL A 3 -41.45 -43.66 6.15
C VAL A 3 -40.18 -42.92 6.59
N PHE A 4 -39.02 -43.12 5.95
CA PHE A 4 -37.78 -42.44 6.33
C PHE A 4 -37.50 -41.11 5.61
N SER A 5 -38.22 -40.80 4.51
CA SER A 5 -37.96 -39.58 3.72
C SER A 5 -38.61 -38.32 4.30
N SER A 6 -39.70 -38.42 5.07
CA SER A 6 -40.43 -37.25 5.59
C SER A 6 -39.87 -36.69 6.90
N LEU A 7 -39.06 -37.46 7.64
CA LEU A 7 -38.42 -36.96 8.87
C LEU A 7 -37.18 -36.11 8.57
N SER A 8 -36.47 -36.37 7.46
CA SER A 8 -35.27 -35.61 7.09
C SER A 8 -35.58 -34.20 6.57
N SER A 9 -36.73 -34.00 5.90
CA SER A 9 -37.13 -32.69 5.39
C SER A 9 -37.57 -31.73 6.49
N VAL A 10 -38.18 -32.24 7.56
CA VAL A 10 -38.62 -31.44 8.72
C VAL A 10 -37.42 -30.99 9.57
N VAL A 11 -36.41 -31.83 9.75
CA VAL A 11 -35.19 -31.48 10.50
C VAL A 11 -34.33 -30.45 9.74
N GLN A 12 -34.26 -30.51 8.41
CA GLN A 12 -33.56 -29.49 7.60
C GLN A 12 -34.25 -28.12 7.62
N SER A 13 -35.59 -28.08 7.59
CA SER A 13 -36.32 -26.80 7.64
C SER A 13 -36.22 -26.14 9.01
N THR A 14 -36.30 -26.91 10.10
CA THR A 14 -36.15 -26.37 11.46
C THR A 14 -34.72 -25.90 11.73
N GLY A 15 -33.70 -26.58 11.19
CA GLY A 15 -32.30 -26.13 11.29
C GLY A 15 -32.07 -24.75 10.63
N LYS A 16 -32.65 -24.50 9.44
CA LYS A 16 -32.53 -23.19 8.77
C LYS A 16 -33.20 -22.06 9.54
N THR A 17 -34.38 -22.29 10.13
CA THR A 17 -35.10 -21.27 10.90
C THR A 17 -34.44 -20.94 12.24
N VAL A 18 -33.81 -21.93 12.90
CA VAL A 18 -33.05 -21.70 14.15
C VAL A 18 -31.75 -20.94 13.87
N ILE A 19 -31.08 -21.23 12.74
CA ILE A 19 -29.88 -20.50 12.32
C ILE A 19 -30.23 -19.07 11.90
N SER A 20 -31.31 -18.85 11.15
CA SER A 20 -31.71 -17.47 10.78
C SER A 20 -32.20 -16.68 11.99
N GLY A 21 -32.99 -17.28 12.88
CA GLY A 21 -33.45 -16.63 14.11
C GLY A 21 -32.32 -16.32 15.10
N GLY A 22 -31.28 -17.16 15.14
CA GLY A 22 -30.05 -16.90 15.91
C GLY A 22 -29.19 -15.79 15.31
N LEU A 23 -29.11 -15.71 13.98
CA LEU A 23 -28.39 -14.65 13.26
C LEU A 23 -29.08 -13.30 13.42
N ASP A 24 -30.41 -13.24 13.27
CA ASP A 24 -31.20 -12.02 13.47
C ASP A 24 -31.12 -11.53 14.93
N ALA A 25 -31.08 -12.45 15.89
CA ALA A 25 -30.88 -12.10 17.30
C ALA A 25 -29.47 -11.56 17.57
N LEU A 26 -28.44 -12.14 16.96
CA LEU A 26 -27.07 -11.63 17.02
C LEU A 26 -26.92 -10.28 16.33
N GLU A 27 -27.56 -10.08 15.18
CA GLU A 27 -27.60 -8.80 14.49
C GLU A 27 -28.31 -7.73 15.33
N PHE A 28 -29.45 -8.08 15.93
CA PHE A 28 -30.20 -7.16 16.79
C PHE A 28 -29.40 -6.79 18.06
N ILE A 29 -28.76 -7.77 18.70
CA ILE A 29 -27.90 -7.53 19.86
C ILE A 29 -26.67 -6.70 19.45
N GLY A 30 -26.03 -7.04 18.34
CA GLY A 30 -24.89 -6.30 17.80
C GLY A 30 -25.25 -4.85 17.50
N LYS A 31 -26.38 -4.62 16.82
CA LYS A 31 -26.88 -3.28 16.47
C LYS A 31 -27.24 -2.48 17.71
N LYS A 32 -27.94 -3.08 18.68
CA LYS A 32 -28.36 -2.38 19.89
C LYS A 32 -27.18 -2.07 20.81
N THR A 33 -26.21 -2.97 20.93
CA THR A 33 -24.96 -2.72 21.66
C THR A 33 -24.13 -1.64 20.95
N MET A 34 -24.06 -1.66 19.63
CA MET A 34 -23.35 -0.66 18.83
C MET A 34 -24.00 0.73 18.93
N ASP A 35 -25.33 0.80 18.95
CA ASP A 35 -26.05 2.07 19.12
C ASP A 35 -25.85 2.66 20.52
N VAL A 36 -25.83 1.82 21.57
CA VAL A 36 -25.54 2.26 22.95
C VAL A 36 -24.08 2.71 23.11
N ILE A 37 -23.12 2.08 22.43
CA ILE A 37 -21.72 2.53 22.39
C ILE A 37 -21.61 3.88 21.66
N ALA A 38 -22.32 4.05 20.55
CA ALA A 38 -22.34 5.29 19.78
C ALA A 38 -22.99 6.47 20.53
N GLU A 39 -23.87 6.21 21.50
CA GLU A 39 -24.46 7.25 22.35
C GLU A 39 -23.50 7.74 23.44
N GLY A 40 -22.51 6.94 23.85
CA GLY A 40 -21.56 7.26 24.92
C GLY A 40 -20.25 7.93 24.47
N ASP A 41 -19.86 7.80 23.20
CA ASP A 41 -18.60 8.31 22.67
C ASP A 41 -18.80 9.14 21.38
N PRO A 42 -18.57 10.48 21.42
CA PRO A 42 -18.63 11.35 20.23
C PRO A 42 -17.66 10.94 19.12
N GLY A 43 -16.52 10.31 19.45
CA GLY A 43 -15.56 9.78 18.47
C GLY A 43 -16.12 8.60 17.69
N PHE A 44 -16.94 7.76 18.35
CA PHE A 44 -17.55 6.58 17.74
C PHE A 44 -18.62 6.93 16.68
N LYS A 45 -19.27 8.10 16.78
CA LYS A 45 -20.20 8.58 15.74
C LYS A 45 -19.48 8.95 14.45
N LYS A 46 -18.25 9.45 14.52
CA LYS A 46 -17.40 9.75 13.36
C LYS A 46 -16.92 8.46 12.69
N THR A 47 -16.49 7.47 13.47
CA THR A 47 -16.08 6.15 12.94
C THR A 47 -17.25 5.33 12.39
N LYS A 48 -18.48 5.44 12.92
CA LYS A 48 -19.69 4.80 12.36
C LYS A 48 -20.04 5.31 10.94
N GLY A 49 -19.79 6.60 10.67
CA GLY A 49 -19.93 7.18 9.32
C GLY A 49 -18.84 6.72 8.34
N LEU A 50 -17.64 6.41 8.86
CA LEU A 50 -16.51 5.92 8.07
C LEU A 50 -16.64 4.42 7.73
N MET A 51 -17.11 3.61 8.69
CA MET A 51 -17.25 2.15 8.53
C MET A 51 -18.39 1.71 7.61
N SER A 52 -19.30 2.62 7.23
CA SER A 52 -20.45 2.32 6.37
C SER A 52 -20.22 2.65 4.88
N ARG A 53 -19.01 3.06 4.52
CA ARG A 53 -18.60 3.24 3.12
C ARG A 53 -17.55 2.19 2.77
N ASN A 54 -17.71 1.54 1.62
CA ASN A 54 -16.62 0.82 0.96
C ASN A 54 -15.61 1.87 0.46
N ASN A 55 -14.87 2.50 1.38
CA ASN A 55 -13.93 3.55 1.04
C ASN A 55 -12.72 2.93 0.35
N THR A 56 -12.32 3.50 -0.78
CA THR A 56 -11.07 3.12 -1.45
C THR A 56 -9.88 3.71 -0.69
N LEU A 57 -8.68 3.15 -0.88
CA LEU A 57 -7.47 3.67 -0.21
C LEU A 57 -7.24 5.13 -0.58
N SER A 58 -7.42 5.50 -1.85
CA SER A 58 -7.32 6.89 -2.30
C SER A 58 -8.27 7.85 -1.56
N GLN A 59 -9.49 7.40 -1.21
CA GLN A 59 -10.44 8.19 -0.45
C GLN A 59 -9.99 8.39 1.00
N VAL A 60 -9.51 7.32 1.64
CA VAL A 60 -8.97 7.39 3.00
C VAL A 60 -7.77 8.34 3.06
N LEU A 61 -6.83 8.22 2.11
CA LEU A 61 -5.65 9.08 2.06
C LEU A 61 -5.99 10.54 1.76
N ARG A 62 -6.98 10.79 0.90
CA ARG A 62 -7.48 12.14 0.65
C ARG A 62 -8.11 12.74 1.90
N GLU A 63 -8.97 11.99 2.59
CA GLU A 63 -9.60 12.46 3.84
C GLU A 63 -8.55 12.72 4.93
N ALA A 64 -7.51 11.88 5.03
CA ALA A 64 -6.39 12.10 5.94
C ALA A 64 -5.60 13.37 5.58
N LYS A 65 -5.27 13.56 4.30
CA LYS A 65 -4.59 14.75 3.79
C LYS A 65 -5.39 16.04 4.07
N GLU A 66 -6.70 16.04 3.81
CA GLU A 66 -7.56 17.21 4.08
C GLU A 66 -7.57 17.57 5.57
N GLN A 67 -7.52 16.58 6.47
CA GLN A 67 -7.41 16.80 7.91
C GLN A 67 -6.05 17.37 8.31
N GLU A 68 -4.97 16.93 7.67
CA GLU A 68 -3.62 17.47 7.87
C GLU A 68 -3.51 18.92 7.39
N GLU A 69 -4.07 19.26 6.22
CA GLU A 69 -4.07 20.62 5.69
C GLU A 69 -4.83 21.61 6.60
N LEU A 70 -5.96 21.18 7.17
CA LEU A 70 -6.71 22.00 8.14
C LEU A 70 -5.92 22.24 9.42
N GLN A 71 -5.26 21.20 9.95
CA GLN A 71 -4.41 21.33 11.14
C GLN A 71 -3.22 22.26 10.87
N ALA A 72 -2.55 22.12 9.73
CA ALA A 72 -1.45 23.00 9.34
C ALA A 72 -1.89 24.46 9.19
N ALA A 73 -3.09 24.71 8.63
CA ALA A 73 -3.65 26.05 8.52
C ALA A 73 -3.99 26.67 9.88
N GLU A 74 -4.49 25.88 10.83
CA GLU A 74 -4.77 26.33 12.21
C GLU A 74 -3.48 26.63 12.99
N GLU A 75 -2.39 25.89 12.76
CA GLU A 75 -1.09 26.12 13.39
C GLU A 75 -0.37 27.38 12.87
N ASP A 76 -0.52 27.69 11.58
CA ASP A 76 0.04 28.89 10.93
C ASP A 76 -0.64 30.21 11.39
N GLU A 77 -1.86 30.15 11.93
CA GLU A 77 -2.56 31.31 12.51
C GLU A 77 -2.10 31.66 13.94
N SER A 78 -1.29 30.81 14.59
CA SER A 78 -0.78 31.06 15.93
C SER A 78 0.47 31.98 15.94
N PRO A 79 0.51 33.05 16.76
CA PRO A 79 1.59 34.05 16.71
C PRO A 79 2.96 33.59 17.27
N ASP A 80 3.09 32.31 17.69
CA ASP A 80 4.30 31.73 18.29
C ASP A 80 4.93 30.62 17.41
N SER A 81 4.35 30.34 16.23
CA SER A 81 4.89 29.34 15.30
C SER A 81 6.10 29.91 14.56
N GLN A 82 7.30 29.64 15.07
CA GLN A 82 8.45 29.52 14.17
C GLN A 82 8.06 28.51 13.10
N LYS A 83 8.04 28.93 11.84
CA LYS A 83 7.74 28.14 10.63
C LYS A 83 8.51 26.80 10.67
N LYS A 84 7.98 25.80 11.36
CA LYS A 84 8.46 24.44 11.30
C LYS A 84 8.04 23.95 9.93
N VAL A 85 9.02 23.62 9.09
CA VAL A 85 8.76 22.91 7.83
C VAL A 85 8.29 21.51 8.22
N VAL A 86 7.01 21.38 8.59
CA VAL A 86 6.43 20.07 8.87
C VAL A 86 6.07 19.47 7.52
N ALA A 87 6.97 18.61 7.05
CA ALA A 87 6.73 17.78 5.88
C ALA A 87 5.69 16.72 6.25
N HIS A 88 4.41 16.99 6.01
CA HIS A 88 3.35 16.01 6.23
C HIS A 88 3.35 14.99 5.09
N TYR A 89 3.30 13.70 5.43
CA TYR A 89 3.39 12.60 4.48
C TYR A 89 2.31 12.69 3.40
N GLY A 90 1.04 12.95 3.77
CA GLY A 90 -0.07 13.02 2.83
C GLY A 90 0.09 14.11 1.78
N MET A 91 0.58 15.29 2.17
CA MET A 91 0.87 16.39 1.24
C MET A 91 2.01 16.05 0.28
N LEU A 92 3.10 15.47 0.79
CA LEU A 92 4.25 15.06 -0.03
C LEU A 92 3.88 13.95 -1.01
N PHE A 93 3.12 12.96 -0.54
CA PHE A 93 2.64 11.86 -1.37
C PHE A 93 1.81 12.37 -2.56
N ASP A 94 0.95 13.37 -2.34
CA ASP A 94 0.21 14.03 -3.41
C ASP A 94 1.09 14.93 -4.30
N GLU A 95 2.09 15.61 -3.74
CA GLU A 95 3.10 16.36 -4.52
C GLU A 95 3.80 15.47 -5.56
N PHE A 96 4.08 14.21 -5.19
CA PHE A 96 4.63 13.19 -6.08
C PHE A 96 3.57 12.46 -6.92
N GLN A 97 2.33 12.94 -6.93
CA GLN A 97 1.19 12.41 -7.70
C GLN A 97 0.72 11.03 -7.25
N GLY A 98 1.04 10.60 -6.03
CA GLY A 98 0.69 9.30 -5.50
C GLY A 98 -0.82 9.03 -5.49
N LEU A 99 -1.63 10.00 -5.04
CA LEU A 99 -3.10 9.89 -5.05
C LEU A 99 -3.65 9.74 -6.47
N SER A 100 -3.14 10.53 -7.42
CA SER A 100 -3.59 10.50 -8.82
C SER A 100 -3.34 9.13 -9.47
N HIS A 101 -2.17 8.53 -9.22
CA HIS A 101 -1.84 7.19 -9.72
C HIS A 101 -2.67 6.10 -9.05
N LEU A 102 -2.88 6.20 -7.74
CA LEU A 102 -3.71 5.25 -7.01
C LEU A 102 -5.17 5.25 -7.49
N GLU A 103 -5.76 6.43 -7.68
CA GLU A 103 -7.12 6.58 -8.20
C GLU A 103 -7.27 6.00 -9.62
N ALA A 104 -6.29 6.27 -10.49
CA ALA A 104 -6.28 5.70 -11.83
C ALA A 104 -6.21 4.17 -11.78
N LEU A 105 -5.35 3.61 -10.93
CA LEU A 105 -5.23 2.17 -10.72
C LEU A 105 -6.51 1.54 -10.16
N GLU A 106 -7.16 2.18 -9.18
CA GLU A 106 -8.45 1.74 -8.64
C GLU A 106 -9.57 1.72 -9.70
N ILE A 107 -9.57 2.70 -10.62
CA ILE A 107 -10.52 2.73 -11.74
C ILE A 107 -10.27 1.55 -12.68
N LEU A 108 -9.01 1.32 -13.10
CA LEU A 108 -8.64 0.19 -13.97
C LEU A 108 -8.98 -1.15 -13.33
N SER A 109 -8.71 -1.28 -12.03
CA SER A 109 -9.02 -2.47 -11.25
C SER A 109 -10.52 -2.76 -11.20
N ARG A 110 -11.33 -1.74 -10.86
CA ARG A 110 -12.80 -1.87 -10.80
C ARG A 110 -13.42 -2.20 -12.15
N GLU A 111 -12.93 -1.57 -13.22
CA GLU A 111 -13.38 -1.86 -14.58
C GLU A 111 -13.05 -3.32 -14.96
N SER A 112 -11.84 -3.76 -14.64
CA SER A 112 -11.40 -5.14 -14.90
C SER A 112 -12.20 -6.16 -14.10
N GLU A 113 -12.42 -5.92 -12.80
CA GLU A 113 -13.26 -6.77 -11.94
C GLU A 113 -14.69 -6.90 -12.48
N SER A 114 -15.27 -5.81 -12.98
CA SER A 114 -16.61 -5.84 -13.60
C SER A 114 -16.64 -6.73 -14.85
N LYS A 115 -15.60 -6.68 -15.68
CA LYS A 115 -15.46 -7.52 -16.88
C LYS A 115 -15.27 -9.00 -16.51
N VAL A 116 -14.40 -9.30 -15.54
CA VAL A 116 -14.21 -10.67 -15.01
C VAL A 116 -15.54 -11.24 -14.51
N LYS A 117 -16.27 -10.48 -13.69
CA LYS A 117 -17.60 -10.87 -13.20
C LYS A 117 -18.57 -11.12 -14.35
N SER A 118 -18.59 -10.27 -15.36
CA SER A 118 -19.45 -10.45 -16.53
C SER A 118 -19.17 -11.78 -17.24
N VAL A 119 -17.91 -12.11 -17.51
CA VAL A 119 -17.51 -13.37 -18.15
C VAL A 119 -17.87 -14.58 -17.29
N LEU A 120 -17.66 -14.51 -15.98
CA LEU A 120 -18.04 -15.59 -15.07
C LEU A 120 -19.55 -15.84 -15.00
N THR A 121 -20.37 -14.84 -15.30
CA THR A 121 -21.83 -14.99 -15.36
C THR A 121 -22.35 -15.54 -16.68
N THR A 122 -21.59 -15.42 -17.77
CA THR A 122 -22.00 -15.92 -19.10
C THR A 122 -21.58 -17.36 -19.35
N LEU A 123 -20.47 -17.81 -18.75
CA LEU A 123 -19.99 -19.19 -18.84
C LEU A 123 -20.77 -20.14 -17.92
N SER A 124 -20.79 -21.43 -18.27
CA SER A 124 -21.42 -22.48 -17.46
C SER A 124 -20.71 -23.82 -17.60
N GLY A 125 -21.08 -24.81 -16.78
CA GLY A 125 -20.53 -26.16 -16.89
C GLY A 125 -19.03 -26.25 -16.58
N ASP A 126 -18.32 -27.08 -17.35
CA ASP A 126 -16.89 -27.37 -17.12
C ASP A 126 -15.98 -26.20 -17.49
N GLU A 127 -16.33 -25.41 -18.51
CA GLU A 127 -15.57 -24.21 -18.91
C GLU A 127 -15.49 -23.19 -17.77
N LEU A 128 -16.61 -22.97 -17.07
CA LEU A 128 -16.69 -22.09 -15.90
C LEU A 128 -15.87 -22.63 -14.72
N ARG A 129 -15.88 -23.95 -14.48
CA ARG A 129 -15.08 -24.57 -13.40
C ARG A 129 -13.60 -24.42 -13.68
N GLN A 130 -13.19 -24.67 -14.92
CA GLN A 130 -11.80 -24.51 -15.34
C GLN A 130 -11.35 -23.06 -15.20
N LEU A 131 -12.16 -22.08 -15.68
CA LEU A 131 -11.80 -20.67 -15.53
C LEU A 131 -11.66 -20.27 -14.07
N ARG A 132 -12.59 -20.69 -13.18
CA ARG A 132 -12.45 -20.39 -11.75
C ARG A 132 -11.15 -20.94 -11.17
N GLY A 133 -10.77 -22.17 -11.51
CA GLY A 133 -9.50 -22.74 -11.05
C GLY A 133 -8.30 -21.91 -11.50
N GLU A 134 -8.27 -21.51 -12.78
CA GLU A 134 -7.20 -20.65 -13.31
C GLU A 134 -7.15 -19.27 -12.63
N LEU A 135 -8.30 -18.67 -12.31
CA LEU A 135 -8.35 -17.38 -11.59
C LEU A 135 -7.98 -17.54 -10.11
N ASP A 136 -8.32 -18.67 -9.49
CA ASP A 136 -7.90 -19.00 -8.12
C ASP A 136 -6.37 -19.17 -8.07
N ASP A 137 -5.74 -19.79 -9.06
CA ASP A 137 -4.27 -19.89 -9.17
C ASP A 137 -3.60 -18.50 -9.28
N ILE A 138 -4.20 -17.58 -10.05
CA ILE A 138 -3.74 -16.19 -10.11
C ILE A 138 -3.86 -15.55 -8.72
N LYS A 139 -5.02 -15.67 -8.09
CA LYS A 139 -5.30 -15.09 -6.77
C LYS A 139 -4.37 -15.61 -5.68
N ASP A 140 -3.99 -16.88 -5.70
CA ASP A 140 -3.05 -17.46 -4.75
C ASP A 140 -1.68 -16.80 -4.82
N SER A 141 -1.25 -16.33 -6.00
CA SER A 141 0.00 -15.57 -6.18
C SER A 141 -0.04 -14.17 -5.56
N PHE A 142 -1.24 -13.65 -5.27
CA PHE A 142 -1.46 -12.38 -4.56
C PHE A 142 -1.76 -12.56 -3.07
N SER A 143 -1.77 -13.80 -2.57
CA SER A 143 -1.82 -14.04 -1.13
C SER A 143 -0.65 -13.33 -0.43
N LEU A 144 -0.84 -12.98 0.84
CA LEU A 144 -0.02 -12.01 1.58
C LEU A 144 1.47 -12.13 1.23
N VAL A 145 2.00 -11.09 0.60
CA VAL A 145 3.43 -11.01 0.27
C VAL A 145 4.17 -10.75 1.57
N GLU A 146 4.55 -11.83 2.27
CA GLU A 146 5.39 -11.77 3.46
C GLU A 146 6.82 -11.47 3.03
N PHE A 147 7.31 -10.28 3.38
CA PHE A 147 8.72 -9.96 3.33
C PHE A 147 9.23 -9.90 4.77
N ASP A 148 10.29 -10.63 5.06
CA ASP A 148 10.93 -10.57 6.36
C ASP A 148 11.75 -9.27 6.45
N ASP A 149 11.28 -8.34 7.27
CA ASP A 149 11.95 -7.08 7.56
C ASP A 149 13.23 -7.28 8.39
N GLU A 150 13.35 -8.40 9.11
CA GLU A 150 14.53 -8.70 9.93
C GLU A 150 15.76 -9.00 9.07
N ASP A 151 15.58 -9.52 7.85
CA ASP A 151 16.64 -9.88 6.90
C ASP A 151 17.23 -8.70 6.11
N VAL A 152 16.71 -7.48 6.28
CA VAL A 152 17.19 -6.29 5.56
C VAL A 152 18.47 -5.75 6.22
N ASP A 153 19.63 -6.02 5.62
CA ASP A 153 20.95 -5.51 6.03
C ASP A 153 21.15 -4.05 5.60
N GLU A 154 21.36 -3.16 6.57
CA GLU A 154 21.57 -1.72 6.35
C GLU A 154 22.80 -1.39 5.50
N GLN A 155 23.82 -2.26 5.49
CA GLN A 155 25.07 -2.05 4.75
C GLN A 155 25.05 -2.56 3.31
N LYS A 156 23.97 -3.24 2.90
CA LYS A 156 23.92 -3.98 1.64
C LYS A 156 23.91 -3.07 0.41
N ASP A 157 23.26 -1.90 0.51
CA ASP A 157 23.08 -0.97 -0.61
C ASP A 157 23.43 0.49 -0.26
N GLU A 158 24.71 0.82 -0.10
CA GLU A 158 25.13 2.18 0.27
C GLU A 158 24.70 3.26 -0.74
N ASP A 159 24.66 2.96 -2.04
CA ASP A 159 24.46 3.94 -3.11
C ASP A 159 23.14 3.81 -3.89
N GLY A 160 22.28 2.84 -3.54
CA GLY A 160 21.03 2.57 -4.23
C GLY A 160 21.21 1.76 -5.53
N SER A 161 22.40 1.19 -5.76
CA SER A 161 22.70 0.41 -6.97
C SER A 161 22.27 -1.04 -6.87
N GLU A 162 22.12 -1.60 -5.67
CA GLU A 162 21.56 -2.94 -5.50
C GLU A 162 20.06 -2.93 -5.81
N PHE A 163 19.33 -1.96 -5.25
CA PHE A 163 17.92 -1.75 -5.55
C PHE A 163 17.66 -1.58 -7.06
N GLU A 164 18.45 -0.75 -7.74
CA GLU A 164 18.32 -0.59 -9.20
C GLU A 164 18.51 -1.91 -9.95
N LYS A 165 19.49 -2.73 -9.56
CA LYS A 165 19.73 -4.04 -10.18
C LYS A 165 18.55 -4.98 -9.94
N GLU A 166 18.11 -5.11 -8.69
CA GLU A 166 16.96 -5.97 -8.33
C GLU A 166 15.68 -5.52 -9.06
N LEU A 167 15.45 -4.21 -9.16
CA LEU A 167 14.31 -3.62 -9.86
C LEU A 167 14.38 -3.88 -11.38
N VAL A 168 15.53 -3.68 -12.01
CA VAL A 168 15.71 -3.97 -13.44
C VAL A 168 15.55 -5.46 -13.73
N THR A 169 16.07 -6.34 -12.87
CA THR A 169 15.89 -7.78 -13.01
C THR A 169 14.43 -8.19 -12.83
N ALA A 170 13.73 -7.67 -11.81
CA ALA A 170 12.32 -7.97 -11.57
C ALA A 170 11.42 -7.48 -12.72
N LEU A 171 11.84 -6.44 -13.44
CA LEU A 171 11.08 -5.85 -14.55
C LEU A 171 11.63 -6.25 -15.93
N GLU A 172 12.52 -7.23 -16.00
CA GLU A 172 13.09 -7.68 -17.27
C GLU A 172 11.97 -8.20 -18.18
N GLY A 173 11.92 -7.67 -19.42
CA GLY A 173 10.86 -7.99 -20.38
C GLY A 173 9.59 -7.15 -20.24
N LEU A 174 9.46 -6.30 -19.21
CA LEU A 174 8.34 -5.37 -19.05
C LEU A 174 8.71 -3.99 -19.60
N SER A 175 7.92 -3.45 -20.53
CA SER A 175 8.24 -2.18 -21.21
C SER A 175 7.81 -0.94 -20.41
N VAL A 176 8.33 -0.79 -19.18
CA VAL A 176 8.03 0.32 -18.25
C VAL A 176 9.27 1.13 -17.84
N SER A 177 10.28 1.18 -18.72
CA SER A 177 11.62 1.72 -18.41
C SER A 177 11.63 3.13 -17.80
N THR A 178 10.80 4.05 -18.29
CA THR A 178 10.77 5.44 -17.78
C THR A 178 10.40 5.52 -16.31
N THR A 179 9.49 4.67 -15.82
CA THR A 179 9.09 4.68 -14.40
C THR A 179 10.16 4.03 -13.53
N VAL A 180 10.82 2.99 -14.04
CA VAL A 180 11.98 2.35 -13.40
C VAL A 180 13.12 3.34 -13.20
N ASP A 181 13.41 4.16 -14.21
CA ASP A 181 14.46 5.18 -14.14
C ASP A 181 14.14 6.24 -13.05
N LYS A 182 12.88 6.68 -12.96
CA LYS A 182 12.45 7.63 -11.93
C LYS A 182 12.60 7.04 -10.52
N LEU A 183 12.15 5.80 -10.34
CA LEU A 183 12.19 5.11 -9.05
C LEU A 183 13.63 4.84 -8.59
N SER A 184 14.47 4.34 -9.50
CA SER A 184 15.90 4.13 -9.25
C SER A 184 16.62 5.44 -8.92
N LYS A 185 16.30 6.52 -9.65
CA LYS A 185 16.86 7.84 -9.39
C LYS A 185 16.44 8.39 -8.02
N ALA A 186 15.18 8.23 -7.63
CA ALA A 186 14.70 8.63 -6.31
C ALA A 186 15.50 7.91 -5.21
N CYS A 187 15.65 6.59 -5.32
CA CYS A 187 16.42 5.79 -4.37
C CYS A 187 17.90 6.23 -4.26
N LYS A 188 18.58 6.41 -5.40
CA LYS A 188 19.97 6.89 -5.44
C LYS A 188 20.14 8.29 -4.83
N ASN A 189 19.22 9.20 -5.12
CA ASN A 189 19.24 10.54 -4.54
C ASN A 189 19.10 10.47 -3.02
N THR A 190 18.17 9.65 -2.52
CA THR A 190 17.97 9.42 -1.08
C THR A 190 19.22 8.84 -0.42
N CYS A 191 19.81 7.79 -0.99
CA CYS A 191 21.04 7.19 -0.47
C CYS A 191 22.21 8.19 -0.44
N SER A 192 22.36 8.99 -1.49
CA SER A 192 23.34 10.08 -1.53
C SER A 192 23.08 11.16 -0.48
N GLN A 193 21.81 11.49 -0.21
CA GLN A 193 21.43 12.48 0.79
C GLN A 193 21.73 11.98 2.21
N ILE A 194 21.37 10.74 2.54
CA ILE A 194 21.69 10.09 3.83
C ILE A 194 23.21 10.06 4.05
N SER A 195 23.97 9.69 3.02
CA SER A 195 25.43 9.65 3.06
C SER A 195 26.03 11.02 3.37
N HIS A 196 25.54 12.07 2.72
CA HIS A 196 25.99 13.44 2.95
C HIS A 196 25.66 13.91 4.38
N MET A 197 24.46 13.62 4.88
CA MET A 197 24.03 13.98 6.25
C MET A 197 24.89 13.29 7.32
N THR A 198 25.26 12.03 7.09
CA THR A 198 26.04 11.22 8.04
C THR A 198 27.54 11.55 8.02
N GLN A 199 28.11 11.93 6.86
CA GLN A 199 29.53 12.30 6.76
C GLN A 199 29.87 13.63 7.42
N THR A 200 28.93 14.59 7.48
CA THR A 200 29.12 15.88 8.13
C THR A 200 29.52 15.81 9.62
N GLU A 201 29.23 14.70 10.30
CA GLU A 201 29.63 14.47 11.70
C GLU A 201 31.01 13.82 11.86
N ARG A 202 31.53 13.12 10.83
CA ARG A 202 32.77 12.32 10.93
C ARG A 202 34.04 13.13 10.60
N GLU A 203 33.93 14.15 9.76
CA GLU A 203 35.04 15.03 9.40
C GLU A 203 35.07 16.26 10.32
N GLY A 204 35.69 16.12 11.49
CA GLY A 204 35.94 17.21 12.44
C GLY A 204 36.97 18.26 11.95
N GLY A 205 36.85 18.70 10.69
CA GLY A 205 37.76 19.65 10.04
C GLY A 205 37.04 20.93 9.60
N GLU A 206 37.68 22.06 9.89
CA GLU A 206 37.38 23.49 9.62
C GLU A 206 36.69 23.86 8.28
N SER A 207 35.52 23.31 7.99
CA SER A 207 34.61 23.84 6.98
C SER A 207 33.25 24.07 7.66
N GLU A 208 32.67 25.25 7.49
CA GLU A 208 31.36 25.68 8.00
C GLU A 208 30.17 24.88 7.40
N LYS A 209 30.27 23.55 7.27
CA LYS A 209 29.12 22.71 6.97
C LYS A 209 28.36 22.50 8.27
N LYS A 210 27.30 23.29 8.44
CA LYS A 210 26.35 23.17 9.54
C LYS A 210 25.81 21.74 9.56
N THR A 211 25.95 21.05 10.70
CA THR A 211 25.36 19.73 10.91
C THR A 211 23.83 19.86 10.77
N PRO A 212 23.18 18.95 10.01
CA PRO A 212 21.75 19.05 9.77
C PRO A 212 20.98 18.89 11.08
N ALA A 213 19.91 19.66 11.27
CA ALA A 213 19.05 19.49 12.44
C ALA A 213 18.31 18.15 12.36
N VAL A 214 18.00 17.53 13.51
CA VAL A 214 17.29 16.23 13.54
C VAL A 214 15.91 16.32 12.86
N GLU A 215 15.26 17.48 12.92
CA GLU A 215 14.01 17.75 12.21
C GLU A 215 14.19 17.80 10.68
N GLU A 216 15.35 18.28 10.18
CA GLU A 216 15.66 18.29 8.74
C GLU A 216 15.89 16.86 8.22
N ILE A 217 16.54 16.01 9.00
CA ILE A 217 16.73 14.59 8.68
C ILE A 217 15.39 13.86 8.67
N HIS A 218 14.55 14.11 9.69
CA HIS A 218 13.20 13.54 9.73
C HIS A 218 12.36 13.98 8.54
N ALA A 219 12.34 15.27 8.20
CA ALA A 219 11.62 15.77 7.04
C ALA A 219 12.13 15.15 5.72
N ALA A 220 13.45 14.95 5.59
CA ALA A 220 14.03 14.25 4.45
C ALA A 220 13.59 12.77 4.40
N ALA A 221 13.49 12.10 5.55
CA ALA A 221 12.99 10.74 5.63
C ALA A 221 11.54 10.65 5.15
N ILE A 222 10.64 11.49 5.67
CA ILE A 222 9.23 11.50 5.30
C ILE A 222 9.06 11.80 3.79
N ARG A 223 9.81 12.78 3.26
CA ARG A 223 9.79 13.10 1.82
C ARG A 223 10.26 11.93 0.96
N SER A 224 11.33 11.25 1.37
CA SER A 224 11.91 10.13 0.62
C SER A 224 10.98 8.92 0.60
N LEU A 225 10.36 8.59 1.74
CA LEU A 225 9.36 7.53 1.84
C LEU A 225 8.14 7.86 0.97
N ALA A 226 7.60 9.08 1.07
CA ALA A 226 6.47 9.51 0.25
C ALA A 226 6.78 9.46 -1.27
N GLU A 227 7.98 9.90 -1.68
CA GLU A 227 8.39 9.82 -3.09
C GLU A 227 8.49 8.37 -3.56
N LEU A 228 9.17 7.50 -2.82
CA LEU A 228 9.37 6.11 -3.21
C LEU A 228 8.02 5.36 -3.30
N THR A 229 7.12 5.60 -2.35
CA THR A 229 5.76 5.04 -2.36
C THR A 229 4.96 5.53 -3.56
N ALA A 230 4.96 6.84 -3.84
CA ALA A 230 4.25 7.40 -5.00
C ALA A 230 4.79 6.84 -6.33
N ARG A 231 6.12 6.71 -6.47
CA ARG A 231 6.76 6.12 -7.66
C ARG A 231 6.49 4.63 -7.81
N SER A 232 6.38 3.91 -6.70
CA SER A 232 5.98 2.50 -6.67
C SER A 232 4.54 2.30 -7.17
N ILE A 233 3.62 3.16 -6.73
CA ILE A 233 2.23 3.15 -7.20
C ILE A 233 2.13 3.61 -8.66
N GLU A 234 2.94 4.60 -9.09
CA GLU A 234 3.08 4.97 -10.52
C GLU A 234 3.49 3.76 -11.36
N LEU A 235 4.44 2.94 -10.86
CA LEU A 235 4.91 1.73 -11.55
C LEU A 235 3.78 0.71 -11.70
N PHE A 236 3.05 0.39 -10.63
CA PHE A 236 1.90 -0.52 -10.71
C PHE A 236 0.80 -0.01 -11.64
N HIS A 237 0.49 1.28 -11.59
CA HIS A 237 -0.44 1.90 -12.52
C HIS A 237 0.00 1.73 -13.98
N LYS A 238 1.28 1.95 -14.31
CA LYS A 238 1.80 1.75 -15.66
C LYS A 238 1.89 0.29 -16.09
N LEU A 239 2.15 -0.62 -15.15
CA LEU A 239 2.04 -2.06 -15.39
C LEU A 239 0.61 -2.46 -15.71
N ALA A 240 -0.39 -1.95 -14.97
CA ALA A 240 -1.80 -2.20 -15.25
C ALA A 240 -2.20 -1.76 -16.67
N GLU A 241 -1.86 -0.52 -17.06
CA GLU A 241 -2.09 -0.02 -18.41
C GLU A 241 -1.45 -0.95 -19.46
N LYS A 242 -0.19 -1.36 -19.22
CA LYS A 242 0.57 -2.19 -20.16
C LYS A 242 -0.02 -3.58 -20.32
N ILE A 243 -0.40 -4.24 -19.22
CA ILE A 243 -1.03 -5.57 -19.18
C ILE A 243 -2.33 -5.56 -19.99
N LEU A 244 -3.15 -4.52 -19.82
CA LEU A 244 -4.42 -4.37 -20.54
C LEU A 244 -4.24 -4.07 -22.04
N LEU A 245 -3.19 -3.33 -22.41
CA LEU A 245 -2.96 -2.91 -23.80
C LEU A 245 -2.25 -3.95 -24.65
N SER A 246 -1.29 -4.66 -24.07
CA SER A 246 -0.36 -5.49 -24.86
C SER A 246 -0.75 -6.96 -24.88
N GLY A 247 -1.65 -7.38 -23.98
CA GLY A 247 -1.94 -8.80 -23.78
C GLY A 247 -0.71 -9.61 -23.39
N ASP A 248 0.35 -8.95 -22.91
CA ASP A 248 1.60 -9.61 -22.52
C ASP A 248 1.31 -10.55 -21.33
N ALA A 249 1.86 -11.75 -21.39
CA ALA A 249 1.76 -12.75 -20.34
C ALA A 249 2.62 -12.35 -19.13
N THR A 250 2.21 -11.30 -18.42
CA THR A 250 2.83 -10.94 -17.15
C THR A 250 2.43 -11.98 -16.11
N ASP A 251 3.43 -12.60 -15.48
CA ASP A 251 3.22 -13.57 -14.41
C ASP A 251 2.93 -12.83 -13.10
N ALA A 252 1.94 -13.30 -12.35
CA ALA A 252 1.61 -12.79 -11.02
C ALA A 252 2.81 -12.92 -10.05
N SER A 253 3.66 -13.95 -10.23
CA SER A 253 4.88 -14.15 -9.44
C SER A 253 5.87 -12.98 -9.58
N VAL A 254 5.97 -12.39 -10.78
CA VAL A 254 6.83 -11.24 -11.06
C VAL A 254 6.33 -10.00 -10.32
N LEU A 255 5.02 -9.77 -10.32
CA LEU A 255 4.41 -8.64 -9.59
C LEU A 255 4.56 -8.81 -8.07
N SER A 256 4.43 -10.05 -7.56
CA SER A 256 4.66 -10.37 -6.16
C SER A 256 6.12 -10.12 -5.76
N GLN A 257 7.09 -10.61 -6.54
CA GLN A 257 8.51 -10.36 -6.31
C GLN A 257 8.85 -8.86 -6.36
N LEU A 258 8.29 -8.14 -7.33
CA LEU A 258 8.45 -6.68 -7.42
C LEU A 258 7.94 -6.00 -6.14
N THR A 259 6.78 -6.40 -5.63
CA THR A 259 6.21 -5.87 -4.38
C THR A 259 7.16 -6.10 -3.20
N VAL A 260 7.77 -7.29 -3.09
CA VAL A 260 8.80 -7.59 -2.08
C VAL A 260 9.99 -6.63 -2.19
N VAL A 261 10.53 -6.44 -3.39
CA VAL A 261 11.70 -5.56 -3.62
C VAL A 261 11.39 -4.13 -3.17
N LEU A 262 10.21 -3.61 -3.52
CA LEU A 262 9.79 -2.26 -3.14
C LEU A 262 9.61 -2.09 -1.64
N CYS A 263 8.98 -3.05 -0.97
CA CYS A 263 8.79 -3.03 0.48
C CYS A 263 10.11 -3.14 1.24
N LYS A 264 11.02 -4.01 0.80
CA LYS A 264 12.36 -4.14 1.40
C LYS A 264 13.16 -2.85 1.29
N GLU A 265 13.04 -2.12 0.17
CA GLU A 265 13.73 -0.84 0.02
C GLU A 265 13.19 0.23 0.98
N LEU A 266 11.87 0.31 1.17
CA LEU A 266 11.28 1.19 2.19
C LEU A 266 11.82 0.89 3.60
N SER A 267 11.87 -0.39 3.95
CA SER A 267 12.43 -0.84 5.24
C SER A 267 13.91 -0.50 5.37
N LEU A 268 14.70 -0.68 4.31
CA LEU A 268 16.12 -0.30 4.27
C LEU A 268 16.31 1.20 4.49
N LEU A 269 15.58 2.03 3.76
CA LEU A 269 15.64 3.49 3.91
C LEU A 269 15.22 3.94 5.31
N SER A 270 14.15 3.35 5.87
CA SER A 270 13.69 3.63 7.23
C SER A 270 14.78 3.36 8.27
N LYS A 271 15.45 2.20 8.16
CA LYS A 271 16.58 1.83 9.01
C LYS A 271 17.75 2.80 8.87
N LYS A 272 18.15 3.13 7.64
CA LYS A 272 19.23 4.11 7.36
C LYS A 272 18.93 5.50 7.91
N PHE A 273 17.72 6.01 7.72
CA PHE A 273 17.32 7.30 8.29
C PHE A 273 17.29 7.28 9.82
N THR A 274 16.84 6.18 10.42
CA THR A 274 16.86 6.00 11.89
C THR A 274 18.29 5.98 12.43
N SER A 275 19.21 5.30 11.74
CA SER A 275 20.63 5.28 12.06
C SER A 275 21.27 6.68 11.95
N CYS A 276 20.92 7.43 10.88
CA CYS A 276 21.33 8.82 10.70
C CYS A 276 20.80 9.73 11.82
N LEU A 277 19.50 9.63 12.15
CA LEU A 277 18.87 10.38 13.25
C LEU A 277 19.55 10.08 14.59
N THR A 278 19.83 8.82 14.87
CA THR A 278 20.48 8.39 16.13
C THR A 278 21.92 8.91 16.22
N THR A 279 22.64 8.94 15.09
CA THR A 279 24.02 9.41 15.04
C THR A 279 24.09 10.93 15.24
N VAL A 280 23.37 11.70 14.43
CA VAL A 280 23.37 13.17 14.47
C VAL A 280 22.70 13.68 15.75
N GLY A 281 21.62 13.03 16.17
CA GLY A 281 20.86 13.34 17.39
C GLY A 281 21.45 12.76 18.68
N SER A 282 22.69 12.27 18.68
CA SER A 282 23.29 11.61 19.86
C SER A 282 23.35 12.48 21.12
N ASN A 283 23.35 13.81 20.96
CA ASN A 283 23.32 14.79 22.05
C ASN A 283 21.90 15.33 22.32
N GLU A 284 20.91 14.96 21.52
CA GLU A 284 19.52 15.37 21.69
C GLU A 284 18.85 14.57 22.81
N LYS A 285 17.84 15.17 23.43
CA LYS A 285 17.06 14.47 24.45
C LYS A 285 16.13 13.44 23.80
N GLY A 286 15.88 12.34 24.50
CA GLY A 286 15.01 11.27 24.02
C GLY A 286 13.56 11.70 23.76
N ASP A 287 13.04 12.72 24.45
CA ASP A 287 11.71 13.29 24.21
C ASP A 287 11.61 14.07 22.89
N VAL A 288 12.73 14.50 22.32
CA VAL A 288 12.81 15.11 20.99
C VAL A 288 13.11 14.05 19.93
N LEU A 289 14.08 13.18 20.17
CA LEU A 289 14.56 12.22 19.17
C LEU A 289 13.60 11.04 18.94
N ASN A 290 13.04 10.46 20.00
CA ASN A 290 12.22 9.25 19.89
C ASN A 290 10.94 9.44 19.05
N PRO A 291 10.21 10.58 19.15
CA PRO A 291 9.07 10.83 18.27
C PRO A 291 9.45 10.89 16.79
N LEU A 292 10.62 11.47 16.46
CA LEU A 292 11.09 11.54 15.06
C LEU A 292 11.41 10.15 14.51
N ILE A 293 12.12 9.33 15.28
CA ILE A 293 12.41 7.93 14.91
C ILE A 293 11.12 7.14 14.75
N THR A 294 10.20 7.27 15.71
CA THR A 294 8.90 6.59 15.66
C THR A 294 8.11 7.01 14.42
N GLY A 295 8.12 8.29 14.08
CA GLY A 295 7.46 8.80 12.87
C GLY A 295 8.03 8.20 11.59
N VAL A 296 9.36 8.03 11.48
CA VAL A 296 9.98 7.35 10.32
C VAL A 296 9.48 5.91 10.18
N PHE A 297 9.45 5.14 11.28
CA PHE A 297 8.95 3.76 11.25
C PHE A 297 7.46 3.68 10.90
N LEU A 298 6.64 4.57 11.47
CA LEU A 298 5.20 4.61 11.17
C LEU A 298 4.95 4.90 9.69
N GLU A 299 5.62 5.91 9.13
CA GLU A 299 5.43 6.24 7.71
C GLU A 299 6.03 5.19 6.76
N ALA A 300 7.10 4.51 7.15
CA ALA A 300 7.62 3.38 6.39
C ALA A 300 6.63 2.19 6.39
N SER A 301 6.03 1.88 7.54
CA SER A 301 5.00 0.85 7.66
C SER A 301 3.76 1.20 6.83
N ASN A 302 3.28 2.44 6.91
CA ASN A 302 2.17 2.94 6.10
C ASN A 302 2.49 2.82 4.60
N SER A 303 3.69 3.26 4.21
CA SER A 303 4.19 3.17 2.83
C SER A 303 4.16 1.74 2.31
N ALA A 304 4.64 0.77 3.08
CA ALA A 304 4.62 -0.63 2.70
C ALA A 304 3.18 -1.15 2.52
N SER A 305 2.26 -0.81 3.44
CA SER A 305 0.85 -1.16 3.29
C SER A 305 0.21 -0.55 2.05
N TYR A 306 0.52 0.71 1.71
CA TYR A 306 -0.02 1.35 0.50
C TYR A 306 0.48 0.68 -0.78
N ILE A 307 1.73 0.23 -0.82
CA ILE A 307 2.27 -0.54 -1.94
C ILE A 307 1.58 -1.90 -2.02
N GLN A 308 1.41 -2.61 -0.90
CA GLN A 308 0.70 -3.90 -0.87
C GLN A 308 -0.75 -3.78 -1.33
N ASP A 309 -1.47 -2.75 -0.89
CA ASP A 309 -2.84 -2.47 -1.32
C ASP A 309 -2.90 -2.15 -2.82
N ALA A 310 -1.97 -1.34 -3.33
CA ALA A 310 -1.87 -1.05 -4.76
C ALA A 310 -1.54 -2.31 -5.58
N PHE A 311 -0.71 -3.22 -5.05
CA PHE A 311 -0.47 -4.52 -5.67
C PHE A 311 -1.76 -5.34 -5.77
N GLN A 312 -2.60 -5.38 -4.73
CA GLN A 312 -3.90 -6.09 -4.79
C GLN A 312 -4.82 -5.58 -5.92
N LEU A 313 -4.72 -4.29 -6.27
CA LEU A 313 -5.51 -3.70 -7.38
C LEU A 313 -5.12 -4.25 -8.76
N LEU A 314 -3.93 -4.86 -8.91
CA LEU A 314 -3.50 -5.50 -10.15
C LEU A 314 -4.14 -6.87 -10.39
N MET A 315 -4.69 -7.52 -9.34
CA MET A 315 -5.26 -8.86 -9.48
C MET A 315 -6.38 -8.92 -10.52
N PRO A 316 -7.43 -8.08 -10.47
CA PRO A 316 -8.48 -8.13 -11.49
C PRO A 316 -7.98 -7.77 -12.89
N VAL A 317 -6.91 -6.98 -12.98
CA VAL A 317 -6.26 -6.60 -14.25
C VAL A 317 -5.56 -7.80 -14.89
N LEU A 318 -4.87 -8.63 -14.11
CA LEU A 318 -4.29 -9.89 -14.59
C LEU A 318 -5.37 -10.92 -14.96
N GLU A 319 -6.40 -11.05 -14.13
CA GLU A 319 -7.52 -11.97 -14.40
C GLU A 319 -8.18 -11.68 -15.76
N ILE A 320 -8.47 -10.40 -16.06
CA ILE A 320 -9.09 -10.07 -17.35
C ILE A 320 -8.13 -10.26 -18.52
N SER A 321 -6.84 -9.97 -18.36
CA SER A 321 -5.83 -10.22 -19.39
C SER A 321 -5.69 -11.72 -19.69
N HIS A 322 -5.74 -12.57 -18.66
CA HIS A 322 -5.76 -14.02 -18.81
C HIS A 322 -7.00 -14.50 -19.57
N ILE A 323 -8.18 -14.01 -19.22
CA ILE A 323 -9.44 -14.32 -19.91
C ILE A 323 -9.38 -13.95 -21.39
N GLN A 324 -8.86 -12.76 -21.71
CA GLN A 324 -8.70 -12.29 -23.09
C GLN A 324 -7.79 -13.20 -23.90
N ARG A 325 -6.60 -13.53 -23.37
CA ARG A 325 -5.66 -14.47 -24.02
C ARG A 325 -6.24 -15.86 -24.22
N ARG A 326 -7.00 -16.35 -23.25
CA ARG A 326 -7.69 -17.64 -23.36
C ARG A 326 -8.69 -17.63 -24.51
N THR A 327 -9.42 -16.53 -24.69
CA THR A 327 -10.41 -16.35 -25.75
C THR A 327 -9.74 -16.32 -27.13
N ASP A 328 -8.66 -15.52 -27.29
CA ASP A 328 -7.87 -15.42 -28.52
C ASP A 328 -7.26 -16.77 -28.95
N SER A 329 -6.90 -17.62 -27.98
CA SER A 329 -6.33 -18.95 -28.25
C SER A 329 -7.38 -19.98 -28.70
N THR A 330 -8.66 -19.77 -28.38
CA THR A 330 -9.78 -20.62 -28.84
C THR A 330 -10.33 -20.21 -30.21
N GLU A 331 -9.99 -19.02 -30.71
CA GLU A 331 -10.42 -18.52 -32.02
C GLU A 331 -9.42 -18.83 -33.17
N GLN A 332 -8.26 -19.44 -32.86
CA GLN A 332 -7.27 -19.95 -33.83
C GLN A 332 -7.37 -21.46 -34.02
#